data_AF-A0A9D6T2S3-F1
#
_entry.id   AF-A0A9D6T2S3-F1
#
_cell.length_a   1.000
_cell.length_b   1.000
_cell.length_c   1.000
_cell.angle_alpha   90.00
_cell.angle_beta   90.00
_cell.angle_gamma   90.00
#
_symmetry.space_group_name_H-M   'P 1'
#
loop_
_entity.id
_entity.type
_entity.pdbx_description
1 polymer ?
#
loop_
_entity_poly.entity_id
_entity_poly.type
_entity_poly.pdbx_seq_one_letter_code
_entity_poly.pdbx_strand_id
1 'polypeptide(L)' 'MWDMHGGGGWWMISGWLWVILFWAVVIGLVVWVVGRLTGRRELPPGQERVTPQEIARMRYARGEISREEFEQIIRDLSER' A
#
# COMPACT_ATOMS: atom_id res chain seq x y z
N MET A 1 17.81 -19.28 -52.55
CA MET A 1 18.59 -18.76 -51.41
C MET A 1 17.79 -17.61 -50.85
N TRP A 2 17.27 -17.81 -49.64
CA TRP A 2 16.21 -17.01 -49.04
C TRP A 2 16.85 -16.01 -48.07
N ASP A 3 16.93 -14.73 -48.44
CA ASP A 3 17.39 -13.67 -47.53
C ASP A 3 16.71 -12.32 -47.85
N MET A 4 15.39 -12.26 -47.67
CA MET A 4 14.63 -11.01 -47.79
C MET A 4 13.69 -10.78 -46.60
N HIS A 5 14.18 -10.88 -45.36
CA HIS A 5 13.44 -10.44 -44.18
C HIS A 5 14.36 -9.79 -43.12
N GLY A 6 15.20 -8.84 -43.51
CA GLY A 6 16.13 -8.15 -42.60
C GLY A 6 15.72 -6.74 -42.13
N GLY A 7 14.69 -6.13 -42.72
CA GLY A 7 14.40 -4.70 -42.53
C GLY A 7 13.23 -4.34 -41.60
N GLY A 8 12.34 -5.28 -41.30
CA GLY A 8 11.09 -5.01 -40.57
C GLY A 8 11.22 -5.04 -39.04
N GLY A 9 12.25 -5.69 -38.50
CA GLY A 9 12.39 -5.92 -37.05
C GLY A 9 12.74 -4.65 -36.26
N TRP A 10 13.61 -3.79 -36.79
CA TRP A 10 14.05 -2.56 -36.13
C TRP A 10 12.93 -1.53 -35.98
N TRP A 11 12.12 -1.34 -37.03
CA TRP A 11 10.93 -0.50 -36.97
C TRP A 11 9.89 -1.03 -35.99
N MET A 12 9.71 -2.36 -35.93
CA MET A 12 8.80 -2.98 -34.97
C MET A 12 9.27 -2.72 -33.53
N ILE A 13 10.55 -2.94 -33.21
CA ILE A 13 11.12 -2.68 -31.87
C ILE A 13 10.96 -1.22 -31.45
N SER A 14 11.20 -0.27 -32.36
CA SER A 14 10.99 1.16 -32.06
C SER A 14 9.54 1.48 -31.68
N GLY A 15 8.56 0.85 -32.33
CA GLY A 15 7.15 1.01 -31.99
C GLY A 15 6.80 0.47 -30.60
N TRP A 16 7.33 -0.71 -30.24
CA TRP A 16 7.12 -1.30 -28.92
C TRP A 16 7.76 -0.47 -27.79
N LEU A 17 8.91 0.15 -28.04
CA LEU A 17 9.55 1.05 -27.07
C LEU A 17 8.67 2.26 -26.76
N TRP A 18 8.04 2.87 -27.77
CA TRP A 18 7.11 3.98 -27.57
C TRP A 18 5.88 3.58 -26.77
N VAL A 19 5.33 2.39 -27.01
CA VAL A 19 4.19 1.86 -26.25
C VAL A 19 4.56 1.65 -24.78
N ILE A 20 5.71 1.04 -24.51
CA ILE A 20 6.20 0.81 -23.14
C ILE A 20 6.45 2.14 -22.44
N LEU A 21 7.08 3.11 -23.12
CA LEU A 21 7.33 4.44 -22.58
C LEU A 21 6.02 5.16 -22.23
N PHE A 22 5.03 5.10 -23.12
CA PHE A 22 3.70 5.65 -22.88
C PHE A 22 3.07 5.06 -21.62
N TRP A 23 3.07 3.72 -21.48
CA TRP A 23 2.55 3.06 -20.29
C TRP A 23 3.33 3.39 -19.02
N ALA A 24 4.66 3.49 -19.10
CA ALA A 24 5.50 3.89 -17.97
C ALA A 24 5.14 5.32 -17.48
N VAL A 25 4.89 6.25 -18.40
CA VAL A 25 4.44 7.61 -18.06
C VAL A 25 3.03 7.58 -17.44
N VAL A 26 2.09 6.83 -18.01
CA VAL A 26 0.73 6.71 -17.47
C VAL A 26 0.76 6.11 -16.07
N ILE A 27 1.47 5.01 -15.85
CA ILE A 27 1.61 4.38 -14.53
C ILE A 27 2.30 5.33 -13.57
N GLY A 28 3.39 5.99 -13.98
CA GLY A 28 4.08 6.98 -13.17
C GLY A 28 3.17 8.13 -12.75
N LEU A 29 2.32 8.62 -13.64
CA LEU A 29 1.33 9.66 -13.34
C LEU A 29 0.27 9.17 -12.36
N VAL A 30 -0.25 7.95 -12.54
CA VAL A 30 -1.21 7.34 -11.60
C VAL A 30 -0.58 7.20 -10.22
N VAL A 31 0.64 6.67 -10.13
CA VAL A 31 1.39 6.53 -8.88
C VAL A 31 1.65 7.90 -8.25
N TRP A 32 1.99 8.93 -9.04
CA TRP A 32 2.20 10.29 -8.55
C TRP A 32 0.91 10.92 -8.01
N VAL A 33 -0.21 10.79 -8.73
CA VAL A 33 -1.53 11.29 -8.29
C VAL A 33 -1.99 10.56 -7.04
N VAL A 34 -1.93 9.22 -7.02
CA VAL A 34 -2.30 8.41 -5.86
C VAL A 34 -1.37 8.73 -4.69
N GLY A 35 -0.07 8.83 -4.91
CA GLY A 35 0.91 9.22 -3.90
C GLY A 35 0.65 10.61 -3.33
N ARG A 36 0.20 11.58 -4.14
CA ARG A 36 -0.15 12.92 -3.68
C ARG A 36 -1.48 12.99 -2.95
N LEU A 37 -2.46 12.17 -3.34
CA LEU A 37 -3.77 12.06 -2.67
C LEU A 37 -3.69 11.25 -1.37
N THR A 38 -2.81 10.24 -1.33
CA THR A 38 -2.63 9.34 -0.19
C THR A 38 -1.51 9.81 0.74
N GLY A 39 -0.54 10.58 0.24
CA GLY A 39 0.58 11.16 0.98
C GLY A 39 0.20 12.31 1.93
N ARG A 40 -1.09 12.65 2.03
CA ARG A 40 -1.63 13.44 3.16
C ARG A 40 -2.01 12.60 4.37
N ARG A 41 -1.76 11.29 4.31
CA ARG A 41 -1.58 10.44 5.49
C ARG A 41 -0.13 9.98 5.53
N GLU A 42 0.79 10.95 5.60
CA GLU A 42 1.85 10.77 6.57
C GLU A 42 1.16 10.63 7.93
N LEU A 43 0.77 9.40 8.25
CA LEU A 43 0.82 8.96 9.61
C LEU A 43 2.20 9.42 10.10
N PRO A 44 2.28 10.24 11.16
CA PRO A 44 3.56 10.53 11.78
C PRO A 44 4.32 9.20 11.93
N PRO A 45 5.65 9.15 11.80
CA PRO A 45 6.45 7.95 12.07
C PRO A 45 6.39 7.56 13.56
N GLY A 46 5.17 7.30 14.05
CA GLY A 46 4.72 7.44 15.43
C GLY A 46 3.19 7.39 15.60
N GLN A 47 2.38 7.25 14.53
CA GLN A 47 1.09 6.55 14.69
C GLN A 47 1.44 5.08 14.90
N GLU A 48 1.81 4.78 16.15
CA GLU A 48 1.69 3.47 16.74
C GLU A 48 0.39 2.88 16.21
N ARG A 49 0.50 1.72 15.56
CA ARG A 49 -0.66 0.89 15.26
C ARG A 49 -1.33 0.69 16.60
N VAL A 50 -2.37 1.48 16.88
CA VAL A 50 -3.02 1.53 18.20
C VAL A 50 -3.19 0.11 18.64
N THR A 51 -2.40 -0.26 19.65
CA THR A 51 -2.27 -1.68 19.96
C THR A 51 -3.64 -2.17 20.40
N PRO A 52 -4.03 -3.42 20.15
CA PRO A 52 -5.30 -3.94 20.64
C PRO A 52 -5.50 -3.69 22.15
N GLN A 53 -4.41 -3.60 22.91
CA GLN A 53 -4.37 -3.24 24.32
C GLN A 53 -4.76 -1.78 24.60
N GLU A 54 -4.33 -0.82 23.78
CA GLU A 54 -4.73 0.58 23.89
C GLU A 54 -6.22 0.79 23.59
N ILE A 55 -6.76 0.06 22.61
CA ILE A 55 -8.19 0.09 22.30
C ILE A 55 -8.99 -0.42 23.51
N ALA A 56 -8.57 -1.53 24.11
CA ALA A 56 -9.21 -2.07 25.32
C ALA A 56 -9.15 -1.08 26.50
N ARG A 57 -7.98 -0.45 26.72
CA ARG A 57 -7.81 0.56 27.79
C ARG A 57 -8.72 1.78 27.58
N MET A 58 -8.88 2.24 26.34
CA MET A 58 -9.73 3.38 26.02
C MET A 58 -11.22 3.10 26.28
N ARG A 59 -11.68 1.87 25.99
CA ARG A 59 -13.07 1.44 26.26
C ARG A 59 -13.33 1.27 27.75
N TYR A 60 -12.37 0.73 28.50
CA TYR A 60 -12.45 0.62 29.95
C TYR A 60 -12.53 2.01 30.61
N ALA A 61 -11.68 2.95 30.19
CA ALA A 61 -11.69 4.32 30.70
C ALA A 61 -13.02 5.06 30.40
N ARG A 62 -13.70 4.69 29.32
CA ARG A 62 -15.02 5.21 28.96
C ARG A 62 -16.16 4.49 29.69
N GLY A 63 -15.87 3.40 30.40
CA GLY A 63 -16.88 2.56 31.06
C GLY A 63 -17.73 1.73 30.09
N GLU A 64 -17.27 1.53 28.85
CA GLU A 64 -17.96 0.70 27.85
C GLU A 64 -17.77 -0.80 28.10
N ILE A 65 -16.73 -1.18 28.85
CA ILE A 65 -16.42 -2.57 29.23
C ILE A 65 -16.16 -2.66 30.72
N SER A 66 -16.48 -3.80 31.32
CA SER A 66 -16.20 -4.06 32.73
C SER A 66 -14.71 -4.35 32.97
N ARG A 67 -14.31 -4.36 34.24
CA ARG A 67 -12.94 -4.70 34.62
C ARG A 67 -12.59 -6.14 34.23
N GLU A 68 -13.53 -7.06 34.40
CA GLU A 68 -13.37 -8.48 34.10
C GLU A 68 -13.14 -8.69 32.60
N GLU A 69 -13.93 -8.01 31.75
CA GLU A 69 -13.78 -8.05 30.30
C GLU A 69 -12.43 -7.46 29.85
N PHE A 70 -11.99 -6.36 30.48
CA PHE A 70 -10.68 -5.77 30.21
C PHE A 70 -9.53 -6.73 30.56
N GLU A 71 -9.57 -7.36 31.74
CA GLU A 71 -8.55 -8.32 32.18
C GLU A 71 -8.49 -9.56 31.26
N GLN A 72 -9.63 -10.04 30.77
CA GLN A 72 -9.68 -11.14 29.81
C GLN A 72 -9.03 -10.76 28.48
N ILE A 73 -9.36 -9.59 27.93
CA ILE A 73 -8.80 -9.10 26.66
C ILE A 73 -7.27 -8.91 26.77
N ILE A 74 -6.78 -8.33 27.87
CA ILE A 74 -5.33 -8.15 28.05
C ILE A 74 -4.60 -9.49 28.16
N ARG A 75 -5.20 -10.48 28.83
CA ARG A 75 -4.63 -11.84 28.95
C ARG A 75 -4.53 -12.52 27.59
N ASP A 76 -5.62 -12.55 26.84
CA ASP A 76 -5.67 -13.16 25.50
C ASP A 76 -4.69 -12.49 24.51
N LEU A 77 -4.49 -11.17 24.65
CA LEU A 77 -3.54 -10.41 23.83
C LEU A 77 -2.08 -10.60 24.25
N SER A 78 -1.82 -11.07 25.48
CA SER A 78 -0.47 -11.35 25.99
C SER A 78 0.00 -12.78 25.67
N GLU A 79 -0.92 -13.70 25.40
CA GLU A 79 -0.64 -15.12 25.11
C GLU A 79 -0.45 -15.42 23.60
N ARG A 80 -0.42 -14.39 22.74
CA ARG A 80 -0.15 -14.49 21.29
C ARG A 80 1.24 -13.99 20.94
#